data_AF-A0A727DWH0-F1
#
_entry.id   AF-A0A727DWH0-F1
#
_cell.length_a   1.000
_cell.length_b   1.000
_cell.length_c   1.000
_cell.angle_alpha   90.00
_cell.angle_beta   90.00
_cell.angle_gamma   90.00
#
_symmetry.space_group_name_H-M   'P 1'
#
loop_
_entity.id
_entity.type
_entity.pdbx_description
1 polymer ?
#
loop_
_entity_poly.entity_id
_entity_poly.type
_entity_poly.pdbx_seq_one_letter_code
_entity_poly.pdbx_strand_id
1 'polypeptide(L)'
;MQESFATTKVRPIRKVFIINENDFCTFNMIVKHLMGEIDGIYNLIFESSPIIFESNITEFVNRFDPDIVINYSTLDDIALAKNFKTEVHSAHVSDFNLFRYGSPLYTFTGMPYLLRKYPDLLPTKVYSSSNISTEPNDL
;
A
#
# COMPACT_ATOMS: atom_id res chain seq x y z
N MET A 1 15.60 -0.81 29.65
CA MET A 1 16.01 -0.71 28.24
C MET A 1 14.82 -0.09 27.53
N GLN A 2 14.90 1.19 27.18
CA GLN A 2 13.77 1.94 26.62
C GLN A 2 13.60 1.52 25.16
N GLU A 3 12.48 0.88 24.83
CA GLU A 3 12.10 0.59 23.45
C GLU A 3 11.72 1.91 22.78
N SER A 4 12.63 2.42 21.95
CA SER A 4 12.43 3.65 21.16
C SER A 4 11.62 3.32 19.92
N PHE A 5 10.43 3.90 19.77
CA PHE A 5 9.63 3.79 18.54
C PHE A 5 9.79 5.05 17.69
N ALA A 6 10.13 4.86 16.43
CA ALA A 6 10.14 5.93 15.43
C ALA A 6 8.77 5.98 14.75
N THR A 7 8.06 7.10 14.88
CA THR A 7 6.79 7.34 14.17
C THR A 7 7.04 8.16 12.91
N THR A 8 7.05 7.49 11.76
CA THR A 8 7.07 8.12 10.44
C THR A 8 5.64 8.24 9.92
N LYS A 9 5.17 9.46 9.63
CA LYS A 9 3.91 9.67 8.89
C LYS A 9 4.16 9.41 7.40
N VAL A 10 4.03 8.15 6.98
CA VAL A 10 4.02 7.78 5.56
C VAL A 10 2.56 7.72 5.11
N ARG A 11 2.21 8.44 4.03
CA ARG A 11 0.92 8.27 3.35
C ARG A 11 0.93 6.87 2.69
N PRO A 12 -0.02 5.97 3.04
CA PRO A 12 -0.24 4.70 2.34
C PRO A 12 -0.32 4.86 0.82
N ILE A 13 0.30 3.95 0.06
CA ILE A 13 0.09 3.88 -1.40
C ILE A 13 -1.21 3.11 -1.60
N ARG A 14 -2.26 3.80 -2.06
CA ARG A 14 -3.58 3.23 -2.31
C ARG A 14 -3.61 2.51 -3.66
N LYS A 15 -3.85 1.21 -3.62
CA LYS A 15 -3.81 0.33 -4.80
C LYS A 15 -5.21 -0.18 -5.10
N VAL A 16 -5.53 -0.26 -6.37
CA VAL A 16 -6.68 -1.01 -6.88
C VAL A 16 -6.16 -2.17 -7.71
N PHE A 17 -6.54 -3.39 -7.35
CA PHE A 17 -6.18 -4.59 -8.07
C PHE A 17 -7.35 -5.06 -8.93
N ILE A 18 -7.10 -5.35 -10.20
CA ILE A 18 -8.08 -5.99 -11.08
C ILE A 18 -7.57 -7.39 -11.42
N ILE A 19 -8.30 -8.43 -11.05
CA ILE A 19 -7.93 -9.84 -11.25
C ILE A 19 -8.93 -10.52 -12.19
N ASN A 20 -8.54 -11.62 -12.84
CA ASN A 20 -9.51 -12.41 -13.61
C ASN A 20 -10.57 -13.03 -12.69
N GLU A 21 -11.79 -13.24 -13.22
CA GLU A 21 -12.86 -13.95 -12.50
C GLU A 21 -12.36 -15.33 -12.02
N ASN A 22 -12.62 -15.65 -10.75
CA ASN A 22 -12.20 -16.90 -10.10
C ASN A 22 -10.68 -17.14 -10.04
N ASP A 23 -9.84 -16.12 -10.20
CA ASP A 23 -8.39 -16.25 -10.05
C ASP A 23 -7.94 -16.21 -8.58
N PHE A 24 -8.23 -17.30 -7.88
CA PHE A 24 -7.88 -17.48 -6.47
C PHE A 24 -6.37 -17.45 -6.21
N CYS A 25 -5.56 -17.87 -7.19
CA CYS A 25 -4.10 -17.87 -7.07
C CYS A 25 -3.57 -16.43 -6.99
N THR A 26 -3.98 -15.59 -7.93
CA THR A 26 -3.60 -14.17 -7.96
C THR A 26 -4.15 -13.44 -6.73
N PHE A 27 -5.40 -13.69 -6.35
CA PHE A 27 -5.98 -13.12 -5.14
C PHE A 27 -5.15 -13.44 -3.89
N ASN A 28 -4.81 -14.71 -3.68
CA ASN A 28 -4.03 -15.15 -2.52
C ASN A 28 -2.62 -14.56 -2.52
N MET A 29 -1.99 -14.43 -3.70
CA MET A 29 -0.70 -13.77 -3.84
C MET A 29 -0.76 -12.29 -3.42
N ILE A 30 -1.77 -11.55 -3.89
CA ILE A 30 -1.99 -10.15 -3.52
C ILE A 30 -2.20 -10.04 -2.01
N VAL A 31 -3.10 -10.83 -1.44
CA VAL A 31 -3.39 -10.79 0.01
C VAL A 31 -2.14 -11.07 0.84
N LYS A 32 -1.37 -12.09 0.50
CA LYS A 32 -0.09 -12.39 1.20
C LYS A 32 0.91 -11.24 1.11
N HIS A 33 0.96 -10.54 -0.02
CA HIS A 33 1.81 -9.36 -0.17
C HIS A 33 1.35 -8.23 0.76
N LEU A 34 0.06 -7.91 0.73
CA LEU A 34 -0.54 -6.86 1.55
C LEU A 34 -0.41 -7.13 3.06
N MET A 35 -0.37 -8.39 3.50
CA MET A 35 -0.10 -8.73 4.90
C MET A 35 1.29 -8.31 5.40
N GLY A 36 2.25 -8.09 4.49
CA GLY A 36 3.60 -7.60 4.80
C GLY A 36 3.74 -6.07 4.73
N GLU A 37 2.66 -5.35 4.42
CA GLU A 37 2.65 -3.91 4.22
C GLU A 37 1.96 -3.17 5.37
N ILE A 38 2.43 -1.96 5.68
CA ILE A 38 1.75 -1.06 6.64
C ILE A 38 0.35 -0.69 6.12
N ASP A 39 0.22 -0.55 4.81
CA ASP A 39 -0.95 -0.08 4.10
C ASP A 39 -1.86 -1.19 3.56
N GLY A 40 -1.58 -2.44 3.90
CA GLY A 40 -2.27 -3.61 3.34
C GLY A 40 -3.80 -3.55 3.37
N ILE A 41 -4.37 -3.07 4.48
CA ILE A 41 -5.83 -3.02 4.72
C ILE A 41 -6.57 -1.98 3.88
N TYR A 42 -5.87 -1.03 3.26
CA TYR A 42 -6.50 0.09 2.58
C TYR A 42 -6.68 -0.14 1.08
N ASN A 43 -6.35 -1.31 0.54
CA ASN A 43 -6.37 -1.55 -0.91
C ASN A 43 -7.68 -2.21 -1.38
N LEU A 44 -8.06 -1.95 -2.62
CA LEU A 44 -9.26 -2.53 -3.25
C LEU A 44 -8.88 -3.66 -4.21
N ILE A 45 -9.67 -4.72 -4.25
CA ILE A 45 -9.50 -5.83 -5.20
C ILE A 45 -10.84 -6.08 -5.89
N PHE A 46 -10.86 -6.04 -7.22
CA PHE A 46 -12.02 -6.31 -8.04
C PHE A 46 -11.75 -7.44 -9.02
N GLU A 47 -12.78 -8.22 -9.32
CA GLU A 47 -12.76 -9.18 -10.43
C GLU A 47 -13.02 -8.46 -11.76
N SER A 48 -12.53 -9.05 -12.84
CA SER A 48 -12.65 -8.55 -14.21
C SER A 48 -14.07 -8.78 -14.75
N SER A 49 -15.01 -7.99 -14.25
CA SER A 49 -16.40 -8.02 -14.68
C SER A 49 -16.74 -6.75 -15.47
N PRO A 50 -17.66 -6.78 -16.45
CA PRO A 50 -18.17 -5.56 -17.09
C PRO A 50 -18.70 -4.53 -16.09
N ILE A 51 -19.14 -4.98 -14.91
CA ILE A 51 -19.66 -4.17 -13.81
C ILE A 51 -18.64 -3.12 -13.33
N ILE A 52 -17.33 -3.35 -13.50
CA ILE A 52 -16.31 -2.39 -13.05
C ILE A 52 -16.35 -1.06 -13.82
N PHE A 53 -16.96 -1.05 -15.01
CA PHE A 53 -17.14 0.14 -15.84
C PHE A 53 -18.48 0.84 -15.56
N GLU A 54 -19.30 0.30 -14.66
CA GLU A 54 -20.52 0.96 -14.22
C GLU A 54 -20.20 2.21 -13.40
N SER A 55 -21.05 3.24 -13.55
CA SER A 55 -20.82 4.56 -12.98
C SER A 55 -20.68 4.57 -11.46
N ASN A 56 -21.42 3.71 -10.76
CA ASN A 56 -21.34 3.54 -9.30
C ASN A 56 -19.98 3.02 -8.84
N ILE A 57 -19.43 1.99 -9.51
CA ILE A 57 -18.11 1.43 -9.20
C ILE A 57 -17.03 2.43 -9.56
N THR A 58 -17.12 3.02 -10.74
CA THR A 58 -16.18 4.06 -11.17
C THR A 58 -16.16 5.24 -10.20
N GLU A 59 -17.32 5.71 -9.74
CA GLU A 59 -17.40 6.78 -8.76
C GLU A 59 -16.84 6.36 -7.40
N PHE A 60 -17.11 5.14 -6.94
CA PHE A 60 -16.54 4.61 -5.71
C PHE A 60 -15.01 4.55 -5.77
N VAL A 61 -14.44 4.02 -6.86
CA VAL A 61 -12.99 3.96 -7.06
C VAL A 61 -12.39 5.36 -7.14
N ASN A 62 -13.03 6.29 -7.87
CA ASN A 62 -12.54 7.66 -7.96
C ASN A 62 -12.56 8.39 -6.61
N ARG A 63 -13.56 8.13 -5.74
CA ARG A 63 -13.60 8.68 -4.37
C ARG A 63 -12.57 8.03 -3.44
N PHE A 64 -12.23 6.77 -3.68
CA PHE A 64 -11.15 6.09 -3.00
C PHE A 64 -9.78 6.73 -3.33
N ASP A 65 -9.66 7.41 -4.47
CA ASP A 65 -8.47 8.16 -4.90
C ASP A 65 -7.22 7.26 -4.92
N PRO A 66 -7.20 6.21 -5.76
CA PRO A 66 -6.06 5.30 -5.84
C PRO A 66 -4.87 6.00 -6.49
N ASP A 67 -3.68 5.75 -5.93
CA ASP A 67 -2.43 6.20 -6.52
C ASP A 67 -2.07 5.34 -7.75
N ILE A 68 -2.49 4.06 -7.75
CA ILE A 68 -2.21 3.11 -8.83
C ILE A 68 -3.30 2.05 -9.00
N VAL A 69 -3.53 1.65 -10.25
CA VAL A 69 -4.29 0.45 -10.61
C VAL A 69 -3.33 -0.62 -11.12
N ILE A 70 -3.41 -1.83 -10.58
CA ILE A 70 -2.60 -2.98 -10.98
C ILE A 70 -3.52 -3.99 -11.67
N ASN A 71 -3.29 -4.20 -12.96
CA ASN A 71 -4.12 -5.07 -13.78
C ASN A 71 -3.48 -6.45 -13.95
N TYR A 72 -4.01 -7.44 -13.24
CA TYR A 72 -3.73 -8.87 -13.45
C TYR A 72 -4.71 -9.53 -14.41
N SER A 73 -5.77 -8.83 -14.80
CA SER A 73 -6.80 -9.38 -15.69
C SER A 73 -6.41 -9.28 -17.17
N THR A 74 -7.27 -9.81 -18.04
CA THR A 74 -7.16 -9.64 -19.51
C THR A 74 -7.80 -8.35 -20.03
N LEU A 75 -8.31 -7.49 -19.14
CA LEU A 75 -8.92 -6.22 -19.54
C LEU A 75 -7.87 -5.25 -20.10
N ASP A 76 -8.32 -4.35 -20.96
CA ASP A 76 -7.46 -3.35 -21.59
C ASP A 76 -7.04 -2.26 -20.59
N ASP A 77 -5.72 -2.04 -20.47
CA ASP A 77 -5.14 -1.07 -19.55
C ASP A 77 -5.60 0.36 -19.87
N ILE A 78 -5.74 0.71 -21.16
CA ILE A 78 -6.15 2.05 -21.60
C ILE A 78 -7.60 2.31 -21.17
N ALA A 79 -8.48 1.32 -21.33
CA ALA A 79 -9.86 1.40 -20.87
C ALA A 79 -9.94 1.57 -19.34
N LEU A 80 -9.16 0.80 -18.57
CA LEU A 80 -9.10 0.92 -17.11
C LEU A 80 -8.60 2.31 -16.68
N ALA A 81 -7.53 2.80 -17.31
CA ALA A 81 -6.93 4.10 -17.01
C ALA A 81 -7.91 5.23 -17.29
N LYS A 82 -8.66 5.14 -18.40
CA LYS A 82 -9.70 6.12 -18.74
C LYS A 82 -10.87 6.07 -17.76
N ASN A 83 -11.28 4.88 -17.33
CA ASN A 83 -12.41 4.70 -16.41
C ASN A 83 -12.10 5.27 -15.02
N PHE A 84 -10.97 4.87 -14.44
CA PHE A 84 -10.58 5.26 -13.07
C PHE A 84 -9.75 6.54 -12.99
N LYS A 85 -9.33 7.11 -14.13
CA LYS A 85 -8.48 8.31 -14.20
C LYS A 85 -7.19 8.19 -13.38
N THR A 86 -6.66 6.97 -13.30
CA THR A 86 -5.46 6.60 -12.54
C THR A 86 -4.52 5.83 -13.45
N GLU A 87 -3.21 5.90 -13.16
CA GLU A 87 -2.20 5.12 -13.86
C GLU A 87 -2.44 3.61 -13.67
N VAL A 88 -2.37 2.86 -14.78
CA VAL A 88 -2.57 1.41 -14.80
C VAL A 88 -1.26 0.72 -15.15
N HIS A 89 -0.88 -0.25 -14.35
CA HIS A 89 0.26 -1.14 -14.63
C HIS A 89 -0.22 -2.56 -14.81
N SER A 90 0.02 -3.12 -15.99
CA SER A 90 -0.24 -4.53 -16.25
C SER A 90 0.79 -5.42 -15.58
N ALA A 91 0.30 -6.44 -14.90
CA ALA A 91 1.12 -7.47 -14.28
C ALA A 91 1.66 -8.50 -15.29
N HIS A 92 1.20 -8.44 -16.55
CA HIS A 92 1.64 -9.35 -17.62
C HIS A 92 2.92 -8.87 -18.33
N VAL A 93 3.42 -7.69 -17.99
CA VAL A 93 4.69 -7.16 -18.51
C VAL A 93 5.86 -7.87 -17.83
N SER A 94 6.91 -8.19 -18.60
CA SER A 94 8.06 -9.00 -18.15
C SER A 94 8.75 -8.50 -16.87
N ASP A 95 8.71 -7.20 -16.63
CA ASP A 95 9.46 -6.53 -15.56
C ASP A 95 8.56 -6.12 -14.38
N PHE A 96 7.31 -6.58 -14.36
CA PHE A 96 6.37 -6.23 -13.30
C PHE A 96 6.83 -6.80 -11.95
N ASN A 97 6.85 -5.94 -10.94
CA ASN A 97 7.20 -6.33 -9.59
C ASN A 97 6.32 -5.58 -8.58
N LEU A 98 5.43 -6.33 -7.91
CA LEU A 98 4.49 -5.79 -6.94
C LEU A 98 5.18 -5.08 -5.75
N PHE A 99 6.37 -5.55 -5.35
CA PHE A 99 7.15 -4.94 -4.26
C PHE A 99 7.56 -3.49 -4.51
N ARG A 100 7.54 -3.02 -5.77
CA ARG A 100 7.83 -1.60 -6.09
C ARG A 100 6.74 -0.66 -5.62
N TYR A 101 5.53 -1.18 -5.39
CA TYR A 101 4.37 -0.39 -5.01
C TYR A 101 4.03 -0.51 -3.53
N GLY A 102 4.81 -1.28 -2.76
CA GLY A 102 4.53 -1.54 -1.35
C GLY A 102 5.23 -0.60 -0.37
N SER A 103 4.64 -0.45 0.81
CA SER A 103 5.30 0.18 1.97
C SER A 103 5.69 -0.91 2.98
N PRO A 104 6.85 -1.57 2.81
CA PRO A 104 7.24 -2.70 3.65
C PRO A 104 7.37 -2.31 5.13
N LEU A 105 6.81 -3.15 6.00
CA LEU A 105 7.02 -3.07 7.45
C LEU A 105 8.46 -3.46 7.79
N TYR A 106 9.25 -2.51 8.29
CA TYR A 106 10.56 -2.81 8.86
C TYR A 106 10.50 -2.69 10.38
N THR A 107 10.74 -3.80 11.07
CA THR A 107 10.97 -3.81 12.52
C THR A 107 12.44 -4.07 12.79
N PHE A 108 13.10 -3.13 13.48
CA PHE A 108 14.48 -3.31 13.93
C PHE A 108 14.48 -3.76 15.38
N THR A 109 15.07 -4.91 15.67
CA THR A 109 15.24 -5.40 17.05
C THR A 109 16.44 -4.78 17.77
N GLY A 110 17.22 -3.94 17.08
CA GLY A 110 18.36 -3.21 17.63
C GLY A 110 18.70 -1.99 16.77
N MET A 111 19.41 -1.03 17.36
CA MET A 111 19.78 0.21 16.68
C MET A 111 20.66 -0.07 15.44
N PRO A 112 20.23 0.33 14.22
CA PRO A 112 20.98 0.12 13.00
C PRO A 112 22.43 0.64 13.11
N TYR A 113 23.41 -0.13 12.64
CA TYR A 113 24.83 0.20 12.76
C TYR A 113 25.19 1.59 12.19
N LEU A 114 24.54 1.99 11.09
CA LEU A 114 24.76 3.32 10.48
C LEU A 114 24.33 4.46 11.40
N LEU A 115 23.26 4.27 12.19
CA LEU A 115 22.81 5.25 13.19
C LEU A 115 23.71 5.26 14.44
N ARG A 116 24.45 4.18 14.72
CA ARG A 116 25.53 4.20 15.73
C ARG A 116 26.75 5.02 15.27
N LYS A 117 27.04 5.02 13.96
CA LYS A 117 28.24 5.66 13.39
C LYS A 117 28.01 7.14 13.05
N TYR A 118 26.78 7.51 12.68
CA TYR A 118 26.40 8.87 12.29
C TYR A 118 25.11 9.28 13.04
N PRO A 119 25.22 9.62 14.34
CA PRO A 119 24.07 9.96 15.18
C PRO A 119 23.33 11.22 14.69
N ASP A 120 23.99 12.07 13.90
CA ASP A 120 23.43 13.30 13.34
C ASP A 120 22.33 13.05 12.28
N LEU A 121 22.21 11.80 11.82
CA LEU A 121 21.13 11.34 10.93
C LEU A 121 19.85 10.99 11.70
N LEU A 122 19.86 11.03 13.04
CA LEU A 122 18.66 10.82 13.85
C LEU A 122 17.73 12.03 13.70
N PRO A 123 16.41 11.82 13.49
CA PRO A 123 15.45 12.91 13.47
C PRO A 123 15.52 13.73 14.77
N THR A 124 15.58 15.05 14.64
CA THR A 124 15.83 16.00 15.75
C THR A 124 14.69 16.13 16.77
N LYS A 125 13.51 15.55 16.50
CA LYS A 125 12.39 15.50 17.46
C LYS A 125 11.92 14.06 17.62
N VAL A 126 12.30 13.48 18.75
CA VAL A 126 11.81 12.19 19.23
C VAL A 126 10.93 12.49 20.44
N TYR A 127 9.61 12.43 20.26
CA TYR A 127 8.68 12.51 21.39
C TYR A 127 8.63 11.12 22.05
N SER A 128 8.80 11.08 23.37
CA SER A 128 8.82 9.83 24.14
C SER A 128 7.83 9.92 25.29
N SER A 129 6.99 8.89 25.41
CA SER A 129 6.11 8.68 26.56
C SER A 129 6.26 7.24 27.02
N SER A 130 6.36 7.03 28.33
CA SER A 130 6.40 5.71 28.97
C SER A 130 5.01 5.09 29.17
N ASN A 131 3.94 5.83 28.87
CA ASN A 131 2.57 5.39 29.04
C ASN A 131 1.82 5.51 27.70
N ILE A 132 1.14 4.45 27.29
CA ILE A 132 0.17 4.49 26.19
C ILE A 132 -1.05 5.24 26.72
N SER A 133 -1.03 6.57 26.61
CA SER A 133 -2.22 7.40 26.81
C SER A 133 -3.06 7.31 25.54
N THR A 134 -4.33 6.95 25.68
CA THR A 134 -5.30 7.03 24.58
C THR A 134 -5.84 8.45 24.38
N GLU A 135 -5.38 9.41 25.17
CA GLU A 135 -5.81 10.80 25.04
C GLU A 135 -5.00 11.55 23.98
N PRO A 136 -5.65 12.28 23.07
CA PRO A 136 -5.03 12.85 21.88
C PRO A 136 -4.01 13.98 22.15
N ASN A 137 -3.92 14.48 23.39
CA ASN A 137 -3.07 15.62 23.75
C ASN A 137 -1.72 15.22 24.40
N ASP A 138 -1.46 13.93 24.60
CA ASP A 138 -0.23 13.43 25.24
C ASP A 138 0.86 12.95 24.26
N LEU A 139 0.74 13.26 22.97
CA LEU A 139 1.71 12.95 21.91
C LEU A 139 2.25 14.20 21.21
#